data_AF-A0A1S1R380-F1
#
_entry.id   AF-A0A1S1R380-F1
#
_cell.length_a   1.000
_cell.length_b   1.000
_cell.length_c   1.000
_cell.angle_alpha   90.00
_cell.angle_beta   90.00
_cell.angle_gamma   90.00
#
_symmetry.space_group_name_H-M   'P 1'
#
loop_
_entity.id
_entity.type
_entity.pdbx_description
1 polymer ?
#
loop_
_entity_poly.entity_id
_entity_poly.type
_entity_poly.pdbx_seq_one_letter_code
_entity_poly.pdbx_strand_id
1 'polypeptide(L)'
;MADVSVRFQVAGDSEIVLNLATGQAVRLVEAIMRKVSEAMSAQAAAQGGAGAISPGMPMQMPGWPDMNSGPSTGGGPPHRLPPG
;
A
#
# COMPACT_ATOMS: atom_id res chain seq x y z
N MET A 1 -28.56 -18.74 -25.31
CA MET A 1 -28.50 -17.76 -26.42
C MET A 1 -27.59 -16.65 -25.94
N ALA A 2 -26.61 -16.23 -26.73
CA ALA A 2 -25.73 -15.14 -26.36
C ALA A 2 -26.31 -13.84 -26.88
N ASP A 3 -26.37 -12.84 -26.01
CA ASP A 3 -26.99 -11.54 -26.31
C ASP A 3 -25.92 -10.50 -26.69
N VAL A 4 -24.66 -10.74 -26.28
CA VAL A 4 -23.54 -9.80 -26.40
C VAL A 4 -22.28 -10.54 -26.82
N SER A 5 -21.51 -9.93 -27.74
CA SER A 5 -20.16 -10.38 -28.11
C SER A 5 -19.14 -9.39 -27.56
N VAL A 6 -18.22 -9.87 -26.73
CA VAL A 6 -17.09 -9.09 -26.20
C VAL A 6 -15.83 -9.50 -26.93
N ARG A 7 -15.07 -8.51 -27.40
CA ARG A 7 -13.88 -8.69 -28.25
C ARG A 7 -12.66 -8.15 -27.52
N PHE A 8 -11.65 -9.00 -27.31
CA PHE A 8 -10.39 -8.64 -26.67
C PHE A 8 -9.24 -8.75 -27.67
N GLN A 9 -8.55 -7.63 -27.88
CA GLN A 9 -7.31 -7.61 -28.65
C GLN A 9 -6.17 -8.13 -27.78
N VAL A 10 -5.54 -9.21 -28.23
CA VAL A 10 -4.32 -9.78 -27.64
C VAL A 10 -3.15 -9.31 -28.51
N ALA A 11 -1.96 -9.15 -27.91
CA ALA A 11 -0.78 -8.62 -28.59
C ALA A 11 -0.54 -9.24 -29.98
N GLY A 12 -0.24 -8.39 -30.96
CA GLY A 12 -0.18 -8.77 -32.37
C GLY A 12 -1.55 -8.67 -33.03
N ASP A 13 -1.93 -9.71 -33.78
CA ASP A 13 -3.18 -9.80 -34.56
C ASP A 13 -4.18 -10.82 -33.99
N SER A 14 -3.99 -11.23 -32.73
CA SER A 14 -4.84 -12.24 -32.09
C SER A 14 -6.03 -11.62 -31.39
N GLU A 15 -7.20 -12.23 -31.54
CA GLU A 15 -8.42 -11.77 -30.91
C GLU A 15 -9.12 -12.90 -30.16
N ILE A 16 -9.67 -12.57 -29.00
CA ILE A 16 -10.57 -13.45 -28.25
C ILE A 16 -11.98 -12.88 -28.33
N VAL A 17 -12.92 -13.66 -28.87
CA VAL A 17 -14.34 -13.30 -28.94
C VAL A 17 -15.14 -14.16 -27.96
N LEU A 18 -15.82 -13.51 -27.01
CA LEU A 18 -16.69 -14.15 -26.04
C LEU A 18 -18.14 -13.81 -26.33
N ASN A 19 -18.96 -14.85 -26.59
CA ASN A 19 -20.40 -14.71 -26.75
C ASN A 19 -21.08 -15.01 -25.41
N LEU A 20 -21.60 -13.98 -24.77
CA LEU A 20 -22.08 -14.02 -23.39
C LEU A 20 -23.54 -13.57 -23.32
N ALA A 21 -24.25 -14.04 -22.29
CA ALA A 21 -25.49 -13.39 -21.88
C ALA A 21 -25.20 -12.00 -21.29
N THR A 22 -26.13 -11.06 -21.41
CA THR A 22 -25.93 -9.66 -20.96
C THR A 22 -25.44 -9.57 -19.51
N GLY A 23 -26.03 -10.35 -18.60
CA GLY A 23 -25.62 -10.35 -17.18
C GLY A 23 -24.20 -10.89 -16.95
N GLN A 24 -23.70 -11.78 -17.81
CA GLN A 24 -22.32 -12.28 -17.74
C GLN A 24 -21.33 -11.23 -18.27
N ALA A 25 -21.69 -10.53 -19.35
CA ALA A 25 -20.88 -9.45 -19.90
C ALA A 25 -20.68 -8.31 -18.89
N VAL A 26 -21.73 -7.92 -18.16
CA VAL A 26 -21.63 -6.89 -17.11
C VAL A 26 -20.67 -7.32 -16.00
N ARG A 27 -20.80 -8.54 -15.48
CA ARG A 27 -19.89 -9.06 -14.44
C ARG A 27 -18.45 -9.13 -14.92
N LEU A 28 -18.24 -9.45 -16.19
CA LEU A 28 -16.90 -9.47 -16.79
C LEU A 28 -16.29 -8.07 -16.81
N VAL A 29 -17.04 -7.06 -17.25
CA VAL A 29 -16.58 -5.66 -17.27
C VAL A 29 -16.26 -5.17 -15.85
N GLU A 30 -17.11 -5.48 -14.87
CA GLU A 30 -16.86 -5.13 -13.46
C GLU A 30 -15.59 -5.78 -12.91
N ALA A 31 -15.38 -7.07 -13.19
CA ALA A 31 -14.18 -7.79 -12.76
C ALA A 31 -12.91 -7.23 -13.41
N ILE A 32 -12.96 -6.89 -14.71
CA ILE A 32 -11.85 -6.26 -15.42
C ILE A 32 -11.53 -4.90 -14.82
N MET A 33 -12.53 -4.03 -14.64
CA MET A 33 -12.32 -2.70 -14.09
C MET A 33 -11.73 -2.75 -12.68
N ARG A 34 -12.21 -3.68 -11.85
CA ARG A 34 -11.62 -3.91 -10.53
C ARG A 34 -10.16 -4.34 -10.62
N LYS A 35 -9.85 -5.28 -11.52
CA LYS A 35 -8.46 -5.75 -11.72
C LYS A 35 -7.54 -4.65 -12.26
N VAL A 36 -8.03 -3.81 -13.17
CA VAL A 36 -7.30 -2.66 -13.70
C VAL A 36 -7.02 -1.64 -12.60
N SER A 37 -8.02 -1.33 -11.76
CA SER A 37 -7.86 -0.45 -10.62
C SER A 37 -6.83 -0.99 -9.60
N GLU A 38 -6.87 -2.29 -9.30
CA GLU A 38 -5.88 -2.95 -8.46
C GLU A 38 -4.47 -2.83 -9.06
N ALA A 39 -4.30 -3.09 -10.35
CA ALA A 39 -3.02 -3.00 -11.04
C ALA A 39 -2.48 -1.56 -11.07
N MET A 40 -3.33 -0.58 -11.37
CA MET A 40 -2.96 0.85 -11.35
C MET A 40 -2.56 1.31 -9.95
N SER A 41 -3.29 0.88 -8.92
CA SER A 41 -2.97 1.20 -7.52
C SER A 41 -1.64 0.57 -7.09
N ALA A 42 -1.38 -0.68 -7.48
CA ALA A 42 -0.11 -1.34 -7.23
C ALA A 42 1.06 -0.64 -7.94
N GLN A 43 0.84 -0.16 -9.17
CA GLN A 43 1.85 0.58 -9.92
C GLN A 43 2.14 1.96 -9.31
N ALA A 44 1.12 2.66 -8.82
CA ALA A 44 1.28 3.91 -8.08
C ALA A 44 2.05 3.71 -6.77
N ALA A 45 1.77 2.62 -6.02
CA ALA A 45 2.52 2.26 -4.82
C ALA A 45 4.00 1.92 -5.14
N ALA A 46 4.25 1.22 -6.26
CA ALA A 46 5.60 0.88 -6.71
C ALA A 46 6.41 2.11 -7.15
N GLN A 47 5.78 3.10 -7.80
CA GLN A 47 6.43 4.36 -8.17
C GLN A 47 6.61 5.32 -6.99
N GLY A 48 5.75 5.27 -5.98
CA GLY A 48 5.91 6.00 -4.72
C GLY A 48 6.96 5.40 -3.77
N GLY A 49 7.50 4.21 -4.08
CA GLY A 49 8.41 3.46 -3.23
C GLY A 49 9.88 3.89 -3.30
N ALA A 50 10.27 4.76 -4.23
CA ALA A 50 11.63 5.30 -4.31
C ALA A 50 11.74 6.66 -3.59
N GLY A 51 11.35 6.72 -2.31
CA GLY A 51 11.60 7.90 -1.48
C GLY A 51 10.53 8.29 -0.46
N ALA A 52 9.45 7.52 -0.29
CA ALA A 52 8.48 7.80 0.76
C ALA A 52 9.05 7.42 2.14
N ILE A 53 9.66 8.42 2.78
CA ILE A 53 10.00 8.46 4.20
C ILE A 53 8.77 7.99 4.98
N SER A 54 8.82 6.80 5.59
CA SER A 54 7.77 6.31 6.49
C SER A 54 7.56 7.34 7.61
N PRO A 55 6.35 7.91 7.81
CA PRO A 55 6.10 8.95 8.81
C PRO A 55 6.00 8.40 10.24
N GLY A 56 6.77 7.36 10.57
CA GLY A 56 6.71 6.68 11.87
C GLY A 56 8.01 6.05 12.35
N MET A 57 9.14 6.26 11.68
CA MET A 57 10.44 5.83 12.20
C MET A 57 11.18 7.01 12.82
N PRO A 58 11.54 6.98 14.12
CA PRO A 58 12.46 7.96 14.68
C PRO A 58 13.81 7.79 13.97
N MET A 59 14.10 8.72 13.05
CA MET A 59 15.41 8.86 12.42
C MET A 59 16.44 9.15 13.52
N GLN A 60 17.15 8.11 13.96
CA GLN A 60 18.43 8.27 14.63
C GLN A 60 19.42 8.80 13.58
N MET A 61 19.54 10.13 13.48
CA MET A 61 20.63 10.77 12.75
C MET A 61 21.94 10.52 13.52
N PRO A 62 22.97 9.91 12.90
CA PRO A 62 24.29 9.82 13.50
C PRO A 62 25.00 11.18 13.35
N GLY A 63 25.25 11.85 14.47
CA GLY A 63 26.32 12.85 14.58
C GLY A 63 25.89 14.31 14.53
N TRP A 64 25.30 14.80 15.63
CA TRP A 64 25.42 16.20 16.05
C TRP A 64 25.79 16.22 17.55
N PRO A 65 26.81 16.97 17.99
CA PRO A 65 27.19 17.01 19.41
C PRO A 65 26.11 17.72 20.21
N ASP A 66 25.65 17.08 21.29
CA ASP A 66 24.70 17.63 22.26
C ASP A 66 25.29 18.89 22.91
N MET A 67 24.68 20.03 22.61
CA MET A 67 24.84 21.27 23.37
C MET A 67 23.46 21.75 23.78
N ASN A 68 22.82 21.10 24.76
CA ASN A 68 21.94 21.86 25.65
C ASN A 68 21.80 21.24 27.05
N SER A 69 22.62 21.78 27.95
CA SER A 69 22.56 21.69 29.41
C SER A 69 21.19 22.02 30.02
N GLY A 70 20.70 21.19 30.95
CA GLY A 70 19.65 21.59 31.91
C GLY A 70 19.16 20.44 32.82
N PRO A 71 19.17 20.56 34.17
CA PRO A 71 19.08 19.43 35.08
C PRO A 71 17.63 19.07 35.48
N SER A 72 17.19 17.83 35.25
CA SER A 72 15.96 17.30 35.85
C SER A 72 16.24 16.84 37.28
N THR A 73 16.07 17.79 38.21
CA THR A 73 16.15 17.59 39.65
C THR A 73 14.84 16.98 40.15
N GLY A 74 14.92 15.78 40.72
CA GLY A 74 14.17 15.35 41.91
C GLY A 74 12.63 15.30 41.86
N GLY A 75 12.10 14.09 41.70
CA GLY A 75 10.70 13.76 42.05
C GLY A 75 10.49 12.25 42.24
N GLY A 76 10.79 11.71 43.43
CA GLY A 76 10.26 10.41 43.89
C GLY A 76 8.80 10.54 44.40
N PRO A 77 8.14 9.52 45.03
CA PRO A 77 8.63 8.29 45.71
C PRO A 77 7.69 7.03 45.52
N PRO A 78 7.64 5.95 46.35
CA PRO A 78 8.58 5.31 47.29
C PRO A 78 8.88 3.79 47.03
N HIS A 79 9.97 3.31 47.63
CA HIS A 79 10.31 1.96 48.13
C HIS A 79 9.63 0.66 47.63
N ARG A 80 10.47 -0.29 47.14
CA ARG A 80 10.53 -1.69 47.65
C ARG A 80 11.87 -2.38 47.32
N LEU A 81 12.70 -2.69 48.33
CA LEU A 81 13.84 -3.63 48.27
C LEU A 81 13.90 -4.45 49.57
N PRO A 82 14.08 -5.78 49.50
CA PRO A 82 14.82 -6.55 50.50
C PRO A 82 15.81 -7.55 49.84
N PRO A 83 16.61 -8.36 50.56
CA PRO A 83 17.34 -8.20 51.83
C PRO A 83 18.87 -8.41 51.67
N GLY A 84 19.67 -8.11 52.70
CA GLY A 84 21.10 -8.42 52.78
C GLY A 84 21.71 -7.94 54.09
#